data_AF-A0A7J4HH20-F1
#
_entry.id   AF-A0A7J4HH20-F1
#
_cell.length_a   1.000
_cell.length_b   1.000
_cell.length_c   1.000
_cell.angle_alpha   90.00
_cell.angle_beta   90.00
_cell.angle_gamma   90.00
#
_symmetry.space_group_name_H-M   'P 1'
#
loop_
_entity.id
_entity.type
_entity.pdbx_description
1 polymer ?
#
loop_
_entity_poly.entity_id
_entity_poly.type
_entity_poly.pdbx_seq_one_letter_code
_entity_poly.pdbx_strand_id
1 'polypeptide(L)'
;MESGGDRIRVPLPKRKVNEMFAIADQILGGRRIRSICEDGESRLARIPGKMRRRQWVREGDLIVIQPWEFQDEKANVCMRYTKTQSLYLSRKGVLPEIVDMFGMSTDEVEEKSPEKEPSEEDQGLEEETDTKITKESPEPAVDDDDIDSFFG
;
A
#
# COMPACT_ATOMS: atom_id res chain seq x y z
N MET A 1 -5.19 -43.22 4.20
CA MET A 1 -4.27 -42.11 3.90
C MET A 1 -4.60 -40.99 4.86
N GLU A 2 -3.90 -40.93 5.99
CA GLU A 2 -4.02 -39.81 6.91
C GLU A 2 -3.18 -38.67 6.33
N SER A 3 -3.82 -37.76 5.60
CA SER A 3 -3.23 -36.47 5.27
C SER A 3 -3.09 -35.70 6.58
N GLY A 4 -1.97 -35.93 7.28
CA GLY A 4 -1.52 -35.08 8.37
C GLY A 4 -1.27 -33.69 7.81
N GLY A 5 -2.32 -32.87 7.78
CA GLY A 5 -2.22 -31.47 7.42
C GLY A 5 -1.28 -30.80 8.39
N ASP A 6 -0.06 -30.51 7.93
CA ASP A 6 0.96 -29.78 8.68
C ASP A 6 0.33 -28.48 9.18
N ARG A 7 0.04 -28.41 10.48
CA ARG A 7 -0.52 -27.21 11.11
C ARG A 7 0.55 -26.14 11.03
N ILE A 8 0.42 -25.24 10.05
CA ILE A 8 1.38 -24.17 9.78
C ILE A 8 1.49 -23.31 11.04
N ARG A 9 2.62 -23.44 11.76
CA ARG A 9 2.89 -22.61 12.94
C ARG A 9 3.39 -21.25 12.48
N VAL A 10 2.51 -20.25 12.50
CA VAL A 10 2.84 -18.87 12.18
C VAL A 10 3.24 -18.11 13.46
N PRO A 11 4.42 -17.48 13.52
CA PRO A 11 4.81 -16.65 14.66
C PRO A 11 3.94 -15.40 14.73
N LEU A 12 3.48 -15.03 15.92
CA LEU A 12 2.72 -13.79 16.15
C LEU A 12 3.66 -12.66 16.61
N PRO A 13 3.31 -11.39 16.35
CA PRO A 13 4.07 -10.24 16.81
C PRO A 13 4.06 -10.16 18.35
N LYS A 14 5.21 -9.81 18.92
CA LYS A 14 5.38 -9.71 20.37
C LYS A 14 5.00 -8.32 20.87
N ARG A 15 3.77 -8.19 21.36
CA ARG A 15 3.27 -6.96 22.00
C ARG A 15 4.16 -6.42 23.13
N LYS A 16 4.87 -7.31 23.84
CA LYS A 16 5.81 -6.94 24.92
C LYS A 16 7.00 -6.08 24.45
N VAL A 17 7.34 -6.14 23.17
CA VAL A 17 8.49 -5.45 22.58
C VAL A 17 8.01 -4.35 21.61
N ASN A 18 6.73 -3.97 21.73
CA ASN A 18 6.06 -3.06 20.81
C ASN A 18 6.13 -3.52 19.33
N GLU A 19 6.04 -4.82 19.09
CA GLU A 19 5.88 -5.34 17.74
C GLU A 19 4.40 -5.36 17.34
N MET A 20 4.13 -4.98 16.10
CA MET A 20 2.79 -4.86 15.54
C MET A 20 2.73 -5.30 14.09
N PHE A 21 1.52 -5.61 13.63
CA PHE A 21 1.29 -5.89 12.22
C PHE A 21 1.31 -4.59 11.41
N ALA A 22 1.80 -4.68 10.19
CA ALA A 22 1.72 -3.60 9.22
C ALA A 22 1.69 -4.16 7.79
N ILE A 23 1.15 -3.38 6.87
CA ILE A 23 1.25 -3.63 5.43
C ILE A 23 2.35 -2.75 4.85
N ALA A 24 3.17 -3.33 3.98
CA ALA A 24 4.07 -2.59 3.12
C ALA A 24 3.26 -1.78 2.09
N ASP A 25 3.21 -0.46 2.21
CA ASP A 25 2.50 0.43 1.27
C ASP A 25 3.36 0.70 0.03
N GLN A 26 4.47 1.43 0.20
CA GLN A 26 5.33 1.84 -0.91
C GLN A 26 6.82 1.70 -0.59
N ILE A 27 7.61 1.22 -1.55
CA ILE A 27 9.07 1.12 -1.42
C ILE A 27 9.74 2.45 -1.81
N LEU A 28 10.31 3.15 -0.82
CA LEU A 28 10.98 4.44 -1.00
C LEU A 28 12.45 4.31 -1.49
N GLY A 29 12.97 3.09 -1.58
CA GLY A 29 14.38 2.84 -1.88
C GLY A 29 15.30 3.02 -0.67
N GLY A 30 16.61 2.80 -0.84
CA GLY A 30 17.59 3.00 0.24
C GLY A 30 17.35 2.17 1.52
N ARG A 31 16.65 1.02 1.41
CA ARG A 31 16.21 0.15 2.53
C ARG A 31 15.09 0.76 3.40
N ARG A 32 14.37 1.75 2.89
CA ARG A 32 13.22 2.36 3.54
C ARG A 32 11.95 1.94 2.81
N ILE A 33 10.89 1.73 3.58
CA ILE A 33 9.56 1.39 3.09
C ILE A 33 8.54 2.18 3.91
N ARG A 34 7.50 2.68 3.26
CA ARG A 34 6.33 3.23 3.94
C ARG A 34 5.43 2.05 4.33
N SER A 35 5.02 1.99 5.59
CA SER A 35 4.17 0.91 6.09
C SER A 35 2.98 1.46 6.85
N ILE A 36 1.79 0.93 6.57
CA ILE A 36 0.56 1.24 7.31
C ILE A 36 0.48 0.27 8.48
N CYS A 37 0.49 0.81 9.68
CA CYS A 37 0.50 0.03 10.91
C CYS A 37 -0.93 -0.36 11.30
N GLU A 38 -1.07 -1.34 12.19
CA GLU A 38 -2.37 -1.67 12.78
C GLU A 38 -3.01 -0.52 13.57
N ASP A 39 -2.21 0.44 14.04
CA ASP A 39 -2.70 1.65 14.70
C ASP A 39 -3.34 2.65 13.70
N GLY A 40 -3.25 2.38 12.39
CA GLY A 40 -3.70 3.26 11.31
C GLY A 40 -2.70 4.33 10.88
N GLU A 41 -1.59 4.49 11.61
CA GLU A 41 -0.53 5.42 11.24
C GLU A 41 0.39 4.86 10.15
N SER A 42 0.80 5.71 9.21
CA SER A 42 1.84 5.36 8.24
C SER A 42 3.21 5.73 8.77
N ARG A 43 4.09 4.73 8.91
CA ARG A 43 5.45 4.91 9.45
C ARG A 43 6.50 4.58 8.39
N LEU A 44 7.67 5.20 8.52
CA LEU A 44 8.81 4.91 7.69
C LEU A 44 9.64 3.80 8.33
N ALA A 45 9.53 2.60 7.79
CA ALA A 45 10.20 1.42 8.31
C ALA A 45 11.55 1.17 7.62
N ARG A 46 12.55 0.82 8.41
CA ARG A 46 13.89 0.41 7.96
C ARG A 46 13.97 -1.09 7.82
N ILE A 47 14.44 -1.58 6.67
CA ILE A 47 14.65 -3.01 6.40
C ILE A 47 16.04 -3.43 6.88
N PRO A 48 16.16 -4.34 7.88
CA PRO A 48 17.46 -4.85 8.31
C PRO A 48 18.18 -5.58 7.19
N GLY A 49 19.52 -5.48 7.15
CA GLY A 49 20.33 -6.13 6.11
C GLY A 49 20.18 -7.66 6.07
N LYS A 50 19.90 -8.28 7.23
CA LYS A 50 19.60 -9.72 7.34
C LYS A 50 18.34 -10.10 6.59
N MET A 51 17.28 -9.28 6.70
CA MET A 51 16.04 -9.49 5.96
C MET A 51 16.25 -9.30 4.47
N ARG A 52 16.84 -8.18 4.05
CA ARG A 52 17.07 -7.88 2.62
C ARG A 52 17.76 -9.02 1.86
N ARG A 53 18.68 -9.74 2.50
CA ARG A 53 19.36 -10.90 1.88
C ARG A 53 18.55 -12.20 1.87
N ARG A 54 17.58 -12.37 2.77
CA ARG A 54 16.86 -13.65 2.97
C ARG A 54 15.39 -13.60 2.55
N GLN A 55 14.73 -12.46 2.71
CA GLN A 55 13.31 -12.25 2.49
C GLN A 55 13.12 -10.88 1.84
N TRP A 56 12.80 -10.89 0.55
CA TRP A 56 12.55 -9.66 -0.20
C TRP A 56 11.13 -9.17 0.09
N VAL A 57 11.00 -7.93 0.56
CA VAL A 57 9.70 -7.31 0.83
C VAL A 57 9.21 -6.63 -0.44
N ARG A 58 7.96 -6.88 -0.82
CA ARG A 58 7.25 -6.20 -1.90
C ARG A 58 6.15 -5.32 -1.31
N GLU A 59 5.60 -4.45 -2.15
CA GLU A 59 4.40 -3.69 -1.83
C GLU A 59 3.22 -4.65 -1.65
N GLY A 60 2.35 -4.35 -0.69
CA GLY A 60 1.24 -5.20 -0.26
C GLY A 60 1.61 -6.38 0.63
N ASP A 61 2.89 -6.62 0.97
CA ASP A 61 3.28 -7.71 1.87
C ASP A 61 2.89 -7.41 3.34
N LEU A 62 2.41 -8.44 4.05
CA LEU A 62 2.21 -8.37 5.50
C LEU A 62 3.56 -8.49 6.22
N ILE A 63 3.87 -7.51 7.04
CA ILE A 63 5.11 -7.43 7.80
C ILE A 63 4.84 -7.22 9.29
N VAL A 64 5.83 -7.58 10.10
CA VAL A 64 5.90 -7.18 11.50
C VAL A 64 6.88 -6.03 11.60
N ILE A 65 6.45 -4.94 12.21
CA ILE A 65 7.28 -3.78 12.48
C ILE A 65 7.41 -3.56 13.99
N GLN A 66 8.45 -2.84 14.36
CA GLN A 66 8.70 -2.37 15.70
C GLN A 66 8.95 -0.84 15.63
N PRO A 67 7.99 0.00 16.03
CA PRO A 67 8.18 1.45 16.15
C PRO A 67 9.31 1.78 17.13
N TRP A 68 9.95 2.93 16.92
CA TRP A 68 10.98 3.41 17.85
C TRP A 68 10.34 4.11 19.04
N GLU A 69 10.82 3.84 20.25
CA GLU A 69 10.24 4.40 21.49
C GLU A 69 10.30 5.93 21.58
N PHE A 70 11.18 6.58 20.80
CA PHE A 70 11.39 8.03 20.82
C PHE A 70 10.92 8.74 19.55
N GLN A 71 10.58 8.00 18.49
CA GLN A 71 10.12 8.57 17.22
C GLN A 71 9.15 7.60 16.55
N ASP A 72 7.85 7.80 16.81
CA ASP A 72 6.79 6.92 16.30
C ASP A 72 6.66 6.97 14.77
N GLU A 73 7.11 8.04 14.12
CA GLU A 73 7.16 8.11 12.65
C GLU A 73 8.10 7.06 12.02
N LYS A 74 9.04 6.51 12.81
CA LYS A 74 10.06 5.57 12.34
C LYS A 74 9.89 4.21 12.98
N ALA A 75 10.13 3.18 12.18
CA ALA A 75 10.06 1.81 12.64
C ALA A 75 11.20 0.96 12.08
N ASN A 76 11.41 -0.22 12.66
CA ASN A 76 12.24 -1.27 12.07
C ASN A 76 11.35 -2.43 11.63
N VAL A 77 11.63 -3.02 10.47
CA VAL A 77 10.96 -4.26 10.04
C VAL A 77 11.61 -5.45 10.75
N CYS A 78 10.82 -6.26 11.44
CA CYS A 78 11.28 -7.46 12.14
C CYS A 78 11.23 -8.70 11.24
N MET A 79 10.09 -8.92 10.57
CA MET A 79 9.89 -10.06 9.68
C MET A 79 8.81 -9.81 8.63
N ARG A 80 8.82 -10.62 7.58
CA ARG A 80 7.80 -10.65 6.52
C ARG A 80 7.08 -11.98 6.56
N TYR A 81 5.76 -11.96 6.54
CA TYR A 81 4.95 -13.16 6.37
C TYR A 81 4.89 -13.58 4.90
N THR A 82 4.82 -14.88 4.65
CA THR A 82 4.50 -15.36 3.30
C THR A 82 3.01 -15.21 3.03
N LYS A 83 2.61 -15.17 1.75
CA LYS A 83 1.19 -15.06 1.36
C LYS A 83 0.30 -16.09 2.06
N THR A 84 0.76 -17.34 2.15
CA THR A 84 0.04 -18.42 2.86
C THR A 84 -0.10 -18.13 4.36
N GLN A 85 0.93 -17.55 5.00
CA GLN A 85 0.87 -17.16 6.41
C GLN A 85 -0.07 -15.98 6.62
N SER A 86 -0.03 -14.97 5.76
CA SER A 86 -0.95 -13.82 5.81
C SER A 86 -2.40 -14.27 5.69
N LEU A 87 -2.69 -15.14 4.72
CA LEU A 87 -4.03 -15.69 4.53
C LEU A 87 -4.48 -16.55 5.72
N TYR A 88 -3.57 -17.33 6.31
CA TYR A 88 -3.88 -18.07 7.53
C TYR A 88 -4.20 -17.16 8.72
N LEU A 89 -3.47 -16.04 8.88
CA LEU A 89 -3.72 -15.07 9.94
C LEU A 89 -5.04 -14.31 9.75
N SER A 90 -5.37 -13.96 8.51
CA SER A 90 -6.65 -13.36 8.12
C SER A 90 -7.83 -14.30 8.44
N ARG A 91 -7.78 -15.55 7.97
CA ARG A 91 -8.81 -16.57 8.27
C ARG A 91 -9.00 -16.85 9.76
N LYS A 92 -7.95 -16.64 10.57
CA LYS A 92 -8.00 -16.81 12.02
C LYS A 92 -8.60 -15.59 12.73
N GLY A 93 -8.82 -14.47 12.05
CA GLY A 93 -9.33 -13.22 12.64
C GLY A 93 -8.33 -12.56 13.60
N VAL A 94 -7.02 -12.78 13.40
CA VAL A 94 -5.98 -12.19 14.26
C VAL A 94 -5.50 -10.84 13.72
N LEU A 95 -5.70 -10.60 12.42
CA LEU A 95 -5.34 -9.35 11.78
C LEU A 95 -6.43 -8.30 12.04
N PRO A 96 -6.06 -7.05 12.36
CA PRO A 96 -7.00 -5.94 12.39
C PRO A 96 -7.46 -5.62 10.96
N GLU A 97 -8.70 -5.14 10.83
CA GLU A 97 -9.37 -4.87 9.54
C GLU A 97 -8.54 -3.96 8.62
N ILE A 98 -7.88 -2.95 9.21
CA ILE A 98 -7.02 -2.02 8.47
C ILE A 98 -5.80 -2.67 7.79
N VAL A 99 -5.36 -3.82 8.32
CA VAL A 99 -4.19 -4.58 7.82
C VAL A 99 -4.64 -5.84 7.07
N ASP A 100 -5.95 -6.14 7.04
CA ASP A 100 -6.46 -7.34 6.37
C ASP A 100 -6.80 -7.09 4.90
N MET A 101 -5.76 -6.95 4.06
CA MET A 101 -5.91 -6.94 2.60
C MET A 101 -5.95 -8.35 1.97
N PHE A 102 -5.73 -9.39 2.77
CA PHE A 102 -5.66 -10.79 2.30
C PHE A 102 -6.96 -11.55 2.56
N GLY A 103 -7.78 -11.02 3.48
CA GLY A 103 -9.16 -11.36 3.68
C GLY A 103 -9.90 -11.14 2.39
N MET A 104 -10.21 -12.27 1.77
CA MET A 104 -11.12 -12.44 0.66
C MET A 104 -12.14 -11.30 0.59
N SER A 105 -12.15 -10.62 -0.57
CA SER A 105 -13.39 -10.16 -1.18
C SER A 105 -14.48 -11.14 -0.80
N THR A 106 -15.49 -10.66 -0.09
CA THR A 106 -16.81 -11.29 -0.02
C THR A 106 -17.04 -12.22 -1.20
N ASP A 107 -16.97 -13.54 -1.00
CA ASP A 107 -17.72 -14.53 -1.79
C ASP A 107 -19.23 -14.41 -1.45
N GLU A 108 -19.68 -13.16 -1.22
CA GLU A 108 -21.03 -12.67 -1.01
C GLU A 108 -21.13 -11.29 -1.68
N VAL A 109 -20.84 -11.25 -2.98
CA VAL A 109 -21.70 -10.48 -3.87
C VAL A 109 -22.64 -11.51 -4.48
N GLU A 110 -23.58 -11.91 -3.64
CA GLU A 110 -24.83 -12.53 -4.05
C GLU A 110 -25.41 -11.66 -5.18
N GLU A 111 -25.73 -12.28 -6.30
CA GLU A 111 -26.49 -11.67 -7.38
C GLU A 111 -27.71 -10.94 -6.81
N LYS A 112 -27.67 -9.61 -6.81
CA LYS A 112 -28.90 -8.84 -6.87
C LYS A 112 -28.74 -7.73 -7.89
N SER A 113 -29.04 -8.09 -9.13
CA SER A 113 -29.59 -7.17 -10.11
C SER A 113 -30.71 -6.35 -9.46
N PRO A 114 -30.69 -5.03 -9.62
CA PRO A 114 -31.92 -4.39 -10.05
C PRO A 114 -31.64 -3.76 -11.40
N GLU A 115 -32.20 -4.38 -12.43
CA GLU A 115 -32.60 -3.67 -13.61
C GLU A 115 -33.48 -2.50 -13.16
N LYS A 116 -33.03 -1.27 -13.40
CA LYS A 116 -33.96 -0.17 -13.57
C LYS A 116 -33.53 0.65 -14.77
N GLU A 117 -34.21 0.34 -15.86
CA GLU A 117 -34.34 1.10 -17.09
C GLU A 117 -34.43 2.62 -16.86
N PRO A 118 -33.97 3.43 -17.83
CA PRO A 118 -33.93 4.88 -17.75
C PRO A 118 -35.33 5.48 -17.94
N SER A 119 -35.59 6.62 -17.29
CA SER A 119 -36.65 7.54 -17.74
C SER A 119 -36.07 8.94 -17.79
N GLU A 120 -36.11 9.47 -19.01
CA GLU A 120 -35.80 10.83 -19.43
C GLU A 120 -36.83 11.85 -18.90
N GLU A 121 -36.61 13.11 -19.27
CA GLU A 121 -37.38 14.35 -19.03
C GLU A 121 -36.82 15.20 -17.87
N ASP A 122 -35.82 16.06 -18.12
CA ASP A 122 -35.83 17.34 -18.86
C ASP A 122 -36.48 18.49 -18.08
N GLN A 123 -35.67 19.51 -17.77
CA GLN A 123 -35.90 20.90 -18.19
C GLN A 123 -34.77 21.78 -17.66
N GLY A 124 -34.02 22.35 -18.59
CA GLY A 124 -32.99 23.35 -18.32
C GLY A 124 -33.56 24.71 -17.92
N LEU A 125 -32.67 25.57 -17.44
CA LEU A 125 -32.75 27.00 -17.75
C LEU A 125 -31.34 27.58 -17.82
N GLU A 126 -31.17 28.38 -18.86
CA GLU A 126 -29.97 29.00 -19.38
C GLU A 126 -29.78 30.37 -18.72
N GLU A 127 -28.54 30.79 -18.47
CA GLU A 127 -28.19 32.20 -18.60
C GLU A 127 -26.70 32.34 -18.98
N GLU A 128 -26.48 32.79 -20.21
CA GLU A 128 -25.19 33.24 -20.73
C GLU A 128 -24.97 34.71 -20.31
N THR A 129 -23.77 35.06 -19.83
CA THR A 129 -23.16 36.35 -20.21
C THR A 129 -21.63 36.24 -20.30
N ASP A 130 -21.16 36.61 -21.48
CA ASP A 130 -19.82 36.72 -22.03
C ASP A 130 -18.91 37.77 -21.33
N THR A 131 -17.61 37.47 -21.14
CA THR A 131 -16.51 38.39 -21.55
C THR A 131 -15.10 37.75 -21.51
N LYS A 132 -14.66 37.30 -22.68
CA LYS A 132 -13.38 37.47 -23.41
C LYS A 132 -12.06 37.96 -22.72
N ILE A 133 -11.05 37.05 -22.72
CA ILE A 133 -9.61 37.11 -23.16
C ILE A 133 -8.61 38.11 -22.55
N THR A 134 -7.44 37.60 -22.06
CA THR A 134 -6.04 37.70 -22.62
C THR A 134 -4.99 37.90 -21.52
N LYS A 135 -3.96 37.03 -21.40
CA LYS A 135 -2.60 37.26 -21.95
C LYS A 135 -1.60 36.16 -21.57
N GLU A 136 -0.85 35.76 -22.59
CA GLU A 136 0.25 34.79 -22.66
C GLU A 136 1.47 35.08 -21.77
N SER A 137 2.28 34.02 -21.63
CA SER A 137 3.74 33.94 -21.91
C SER A 137 4.64 33.65 -20.69
N PRO A 138 5.81 32.99 -20.86
CA PRO A 138 6.10 31.78 -21.64
C PRO A 138 6.95 30.74 -20.86
N GLU A 139 7.11 29.56 -21.47
CA GLU A 139 8.05 28.49 -21.10
C GLU A 139 9.51 28.92 -21.34
N PRO A 140 10.49 28.49 -20.51
CA PRO A 140 11.89 28.61 -20.88
C PRO A 140 12.26 27.53 -21.91
N ALA A 141 12.59 27.97 -23.11
CA ALA A 141 13.39 27.19 -24.06
C ALA A 141 14.75 26.92 -23.41
N VAL A 142 15.13 25.64 -23.34
CA VAL A 142 16.52 25.23 -23.13
C VAL A 142 17.09 24.96 -24.50
N ASP A 143 18.08 25.75 -24.89
CA ASP A 143 18.83 25.58 -26.12
C ASP A 143 19.68 24.29 -26.02
N ASP A 144 19.34 23.30 -26.84
CA ASP A 144 20.21 22.18 -27.21
C ASP A 144 21.06 22.65 -28.40
N ASP A 145 22.27 23.15 -28.16
CA ASP A 145 23.34 23.21 -29.16
C ASP A 145 24.72 23.26 -28.47
N ASP A 146 25.68 22.50 -29.02
CA ASP A 146 27.13 22.44 -28.73
C ASP A 146 27.69 21.37 -27.75
N ILE A 147 27.43 20.07 -28.00
CA ILE A 147 28.25 18.97 -27.42
C ILE A 147 28.93 18.04 -28.43
N ASP A 148 29.05 18.43 -29.71
CA ASP A 148 29.69 17.60 -30.74
C ASP A 148 31.11 18.05 -31.14
N SER A 149 31.81 18.74 -30.24
CA SER A 149 33.22 19.16 -30.46
C SER A 149 34.24 18.51 -29.51
N PHE A 150 33.89 17.43 -28.79
CA PHE A 150 34.78 16.82 -27.78
C PHE A 150 35.37 15.43 -28.14
N PHE A 151 34.97 14.79 -29.24
CA PHE A 151 35.57 13.52 -29.69
C PHE A 151 36.38 13.68 -31.00
N GLY A 152 37.27 14.67 -31.02
CA GLY A 152 38.37 14.79 -31.99
C GLY A 152 39.64 14.12 -31.46
#